data_AF-A0A498CB39-F1
#
_entry.id   AF-A0A498CB39-F1
#
_cell.length_a   1.000
_cell.length_b   1.000
_cell.length_c   1.000
_cell.angle_alpha   90.00
_cell.angle_beta   90.00
_cell.angle_gamma   90.00
#
_symmetry.space_group_name_H-M   'P 1'
#
loop_
_entity.id
_entity.type
_entity.pdbx_description
1 polymer ?
#
loop_
_entity_poly.entity_id
_entity_poly.type
_entity_poly.pdbx_seq_one_letter_code
_entity_poly.pdbx_strand_id
1 'polypeptide(L)'
;MSPTDLIKKLLKASERDAEAPPPDPGALCPDNPGHQVQLQALAISEEDPALRASAIKRLRDLPTVRHCLSEDQPRAVREAAVARYSYLLKSDDWGGDLGPVLEAVRLCPDRTVLAHLAQSARLERVRREALGCLASPQACLQAALHDPVRRQRKYAVSLLEDPEALESIVARCDDRGVARLARRRLDELLESQAVEASVQEQAVALCEAMEGLGRSRWTDDLQARRQRLENQWTQLEPAPEPLLAERFERARTFCAARKAPQATEHEQTLLTALEQLAHDLTADPEPTEERLGALKCRLARSRRSWLALGADPTAEARYRTRYWRLECWCADARRFLDQHTVIAGLLDKADRLDPTDATALLRHARQLHQALRQTPWHSGFPLPELLRTAQTRVAALETAGRHAGRTRLKRLDTIRHLLADLEQAAEAGAWPRARRLIAEALNQTGAASEPAGADHYRNK
;
A
#
# COMPACT_ATOMS: atom_id res chain seq x y z
N MET A 1 -20.65 -72.13 -47.15
CA MET A 1 -21.34 -71.24 -46.19
C MET A 1 -20.81 -69.84 -46.42
N SER A 2 -21.68 -68.89 -46.74
CA SER A 2 -21.25 -67.53 -47.07
C SER A 2 -20.84 -66.77 -45.80
N PRO A 3 -19.83 -65.87 -45.83
CA PRO A 3 -19.48 -64.99 -44.70
C PRO A 3 -20.69 -64.22 -44.14
N THR A 4 -21.68 -63.92 -45.00
CA THR A 4 -22.95 -63.29 -44.62
C THR A 4 -23.85 -64.17 -43.74
N ASP A 5 -23.74 -65.49 -43.79
CA ASP A 5 -24.53 -66.40 -42.95
C ASP A 5 -23.94 -66.52 -41.53
N LEU A 6 -22.61 -66.37 -41.40
CA LEU A 6 -21.94 -66.35 -40.10
C LEU A 6 -22.21 -65.03 -39.37
N ILE A 7 -22.20 -63.91 -40.09
CA ILE A 7 -22.52 -62.58 -39.55
C ILE A 7 -24.00 -62.50 -39.14
N LYS A 8 -24.92 -63.07 -39.93
CA LYS A 8 -26.35 -63.15 -39.53
C LYS A 8 -26.57 -64.06 -38.32
N LYS A 9 -25.81 -65.14 -38.16
CA LYS A 9 -25.89 -65.99 -36.95
C LYS A 9 -25.27 -65.32 -35.73
N LEU A 10 -24.21 -64.52 -35.89
CA LEU A 10 -23.60 -63.77 -34.79
C LEU A 10 -24.45 -62.57 -34.36
N LEU A 11 -25.06 -61.84 -35.30
CA LEU A 11 -26.02 -60.76 -34.99
C LEU A 11 -27.32 -61.29 -34.34
N LYS A 12 -27.81 -62.44 -34.78
CA LYS A 12 -29.00 -63.08 -34.18
C LYS A 12 -28.70 -63.76 -32.83
N ALA A 13 -27.42 -63.96 -32.51
CA ALA A 13 -26.98 -64.36 -31.18
C ALA A 13 -26.82 -63.15 -30.25
N SER A 14 -26.35 -61.99 -30.75
CA SER A 14 -26.28 -60.76 -29.94
C SER A 14 -27.65 -60.11 -29.67
N GLU A 15 -28.65 -60.35 -30.52
CA GLU A 15 -30.05 -59.93 -30.27
C GLU A 15 -30.81 -60.85 -29.30
N ARG A 16 -30.22 -62.00 -28.91
CA ARG A 16 -30.81 -62.92 -27.91
C ARG A 16 -30.29 -62.70 -26.48
N ASP A 17 -29.32 -61.81 -26.31
CA ASP A 17 -29.05 -61.16 -25.03
C ASP A 17 -29.94 -59.91 -24.85
N ALA A 18 -31.13 -59.90 -25.50
CA ALA A 18 -32.23 -59.05 -25.08
C ALA A 18 -32.60 -59.47 -23.65
N GLU A 19 -32.11 -58.66 -22.70
CA GLU A 19 -32.37 -58.70 -21.27
C GLU A 19 -33.70 -59.38 -20.96
N ALA A 20 -33.65 -60.47 -20.20
CA ALA A 20 -34.84 -61.02 -19.57
C ALA A 20 -35.59 -59.85 -18.91
N PRO A 21 -36.93 -59.78 -19.04
CA PRO A 21 -37.69 -58.67 -18.50
C PRO A 21 -37.30 -58.45 -17.03
N PRO A 22 -37.11 -57.19 -16.60
CA PRO A 22 -36.62 -56.90 -15.27
C PRO A 22 -37.48 -57.63 -14.24
N PRO A 23 -36.88 -58.31 -13.24
CA PRO A 23 -37.62 -59.11 -12.30
C PRO A 23 -38.64 -58.24 -11.58
N ASP A 24 -39.89 -58.71 -11.48
CA ASP A 24 -40.95 -57.99 -10.79
C ASP A 24 -40.50 -57.68 -9.34
N PRO A 25 -40.37 -56.38 -8.97
CA PRO A 25 -39.97 -56.00 -7.61
C PRO A 25 -40.89 -56.60 -6.54
N GLY A 26 -42.16 -56.88 -6.87
CA GLY A 26 -43.14 -57.51 -5.99
C GLY A 26 -42.76 -58.93 -5.56
N ALA A 27 -42.06 -59.67 -6.41
CA ALA A 27 -41.64 -61.05 -6.18
C ALA A 27 -40.33 -61.16 -5.38
N LEU A 28 -39.56 -60.06 -5.26
CA LEU A 28 -38.26 -60.04 -4.60
C LEU A 28 -38.38 -59.93 -3.06
N CYS A 29 -38.09 -61.00 -2.34
CA CYS A 29 -38.08 -61.01 -0.87
C CYS A 29 -37.05 -60.00 -0.28
N PRO A 30 -37.48 -59.03 0.55
CA PRO A 30 -36.58 -57.99 1.09
C PRO A 30 -35.57 -58.51 2.12
N ASP A 31 -35.73 -59.73 2.62
CA ASP A 31 -34.84 -60.30 3.65
C ASP A 31 -33.74 -61.18 3.04
N ASN A 32 -33.84 -61.48 1.74
CA ASN A 32 -32.84 -62.24 1.02
C ASN A 32 -31.73 -61.29 0.49
N PRO A 33 -30.46 -61.50 0.85
CA PRO A 33 -29.35 -60.63 0.41
C PRO A 33 -29.18 -60.63 -1.12
N GLY A 34 -29.44 -61.74 -1.81
CA GLY A 34 -29.37 -61.80 -3.27
C GLY A 34 -30.46 -60.94 -3.93
N HIS A 35 -31.67 -60.91 -3.36
CA HIS A 35 -32.74 -60.05 -3.84
C HIS A 35 -32.50 -58.57 -3.50
N GLN A 36 -31.79 -58.25 -2.42
CA GLN A 36 -31.41 -56.87 -2.12
C GLN A 36 -30.47 -56.29 -3.18
N VAL A 37 -29.51 -57.07 -3.69
CA VAL A 37 -28.65 -56.64 -4.81
C VAL A 37 -29.47 -56.36 -6.07
N GLN A 38 -30.44 -57.22 -6.38
CA GLN A 38 -31.35 -57.01 -7.52
C GLN A 38 -32.22 -55.75 -7.32
N LEU A 39 -32.75 -55.52 -6.11
CA LEU A 39 -33.52 -54.33 -5.78
C LEU A 39 -32.66 -53.04 -5.86
N GLN A 40 -31.38 -53.09 -5.50
CA GLN A 40 -30.44 -51.96 -5.66
C GLN A 40 -30.25 -51.62 -7.14
N ALA A 41 -29.99 -52.62 -7.98
CA ALA A 41 -29.82 -52.43 -9.42
C ALA A 41 -31.09 -51.83 -10.05
N LEU A 42 -32.27 -52.36 -9.71
CA LEU A 42 -33.55 -51.83 -10.16
C LEU A 42 -33.80 -50.39 -9.68
N ALA A 43 -33.42 -50.03 -8.44
CA ALA A 43 -33.63 -48.68 -7.92
C ALA A 43 -32.77 -47.61 -8.62
N ILE A 44 -31.57 -48.00 -9.09
CA ILE A 44 -30.57 -47.09 -9.67
C ILE A 44 -30.69 -47.00 -11.20
N SER A 45 -30.79 -48.15 -11.88
CA SER A 45 -30.54 -48.25 -13.32
C SER A 45 -31.78 -48.51 -14.19
N GLU A 46 -32.93 -48.87 -13.59
CA GLU A 46 -34.16 -49.14 -14.35
C GLU A 46 -34.71 -47.88 -15.02
N GLU A 47 -35.25 -48.01 -16.24
CA GLU A 47 -35.76 -46.86 -17.00
C GLU A 47 -37.16 -46.44 -16.52
N ASP A 48 -38.02 -47.41 -16.14
CA ASP A 48 -39.38 -47.13 -15.68
C ASP A 48 -39.41 -46.58 -14.23
N PRO A 49 -39.84 -45.32 -14.01
CA PRO A 49 -39.94 -44.73 -12.68
C PRO A 49 -40.88 -45.50 -11.73
N ALA A 50 -41.89 -46.21 -12.25
CA ALA A 50 -42.81 -46.98 -11.43
C ALA A 50 -42.14 -48.25 -10.87
N LEU A 51 -41.36 -48.96 -11.68
CA LEU A 51 -40.56 -50.11 -11.25
C LEU A 51 -39.48 -49.68 -10.26
N ARG A 52 -38.79 -48.56 -10.52
CA ARG A 52 -37.85 -47.95 -9.56
C ARG A 52 -38.49 -47.66 -8.21
N ALA A 53 -39.65 -46.98 -8.21
CA ALA A 53 -40.39 -46.67 -6.99
C ALA A 53 -40.84 -47.94 -6.25
N SER A 54 -41.23 -49.00 -6.97
CA SER A 54 -41.60 -50.30 -6.39
C SER A 54 -40.39 -51.01 -5.74
N ALA A 55 -39.23 -50.99 -6.40
CA ALA A 55 -37.99 -51.55 -5.87
C ALA A 55 -37.54 -50.81 -4.60
N ILE A 56 -37.58 -49.47 -4.61
CA ILE A 56 -37.20 -48.63 -3.46
C ILE A 56 -38.05 -48.97 -2.23
N LYS A 57 -39.37 -49.20 -2.37
CA LYS A 57 -40.26 -49.55 -1.25
C LYS A 57 -39.82 -50.80 -0.47
N ARG A 58 -38.98 -51.66 -1.06
CA ARG A 58 -38.51 -52.93 -0.47
C ARG A 58 -37.02 -52.92 -0.13
N LEU A 59 -36.30 -51.86 -0.49
CA LEU A 59 -34.85 -51.76 -0.30
C LEU A 59 -34.47 -51.56 1.16
N ARG A 60 -33.39 -52.17 1.64
CA ARG A 60 -32.86 -51.97 3.01
C ARG A 60 -31.60 -51.11 3.06
N ASP A 61 -30.93 -50.92 1.93
CA ASP A 61 -29.69 -50.16 1.84
C ASP A 61 -29.93 -48.64 1.95
N LEU A 62 -29.56 -48.06 3.10
CA LEU A 62 -29.73 -46.62 3.37
C LEU A 62 -28.96 -45.74 2.36
N PRO A 63 -27.70 -46.02 1.99
CA PRO A 63 -26.99 -45.24 0.97
C PRO A 63 -27.72 -45.17 -0.38
N THR A 64 -28.22 -46.28 -0.92
CA THR A 64 -28.97 -46.31 -2.18
C THR A 64 -30.30 -45.60 -2.05
N VAL A 65 -31.08 -45.84 -0.99
CA VAL A 65 -32.36 -45.11 -0.80
C VAL A 65 -32.10 -43.60 -0.68
N ARG A 66 -31.03 -43.18 0.01
CA ARG A 66 -30.63 -41.78 0.11
C ARG A 66 -30.25 -41.18 -1.25
N HIS A 67 -29.55 -41.92 -2.09
CA HIS A 67 -29.24 -41.47 -3.46
C HIS A 67 -30.51 -41.17 -4.26
N CYS A 68 -31.58 -41.94 -4.05
CA CYS A 68 -32.88 -41.72 -4.67
C CYS A 68 -33.69 -40.54 -4.09
N LEU A 69 -33.18 -39.82 -3.08
CA LEU A 69 -33.79 -38.58 -2.56
C LEU A 69 -33.40 -37.32 -3.34
N SER A 70 -32.49 -37.41 -4.32
CA SER A 70 -32.06 -36.23 -5.08
C SER A 70 -33.23 -35.56 -5.81
N GLU A 71 -33.14 -34.23 -5.99
CA GLU A 71 -34.18 -33.46 -6.68
C GLU A 71 -34.30 -33.82 -8.16
N ASP A 72 -33.25 -34.36 -8.77
CA ASP A 72 -33.20 -34.80 -10.17
C ASP A 72 -34.01 -36.09 -10.43
N GLN A 73 -34.47 -36.76 -9.37
CA GLN A 73 -35.22 -38.01 -9.49
C GLN A 73 -36.69 -37.75 -9.86
N PRO A 74 -37.33 -38.65 -10.62
CA PRO A 74 -38.77 -38.57 -10.87
C PRO A 74 -39.58 -38.49 -9.58
N ARG A 75 -40.66 -37.72 -9.57
CA ARG A 75 -41.49 -37.47 -8.38
C ARG A 75 -41.90 -38.76 -7.65
N ALA A 76 -42.36 -39.77 -8.38
CA ALA A 76 -42.79 -41.05 -7.80
C ALA A 76 -41.64 -41.81 -7.10
N VAL A 77 -40.44 -41.74 -7.67
CA VAL A 77 -39.21 -42.33 -7.11
C VAL A 77 -38.82 -41.59 -5.83
N ARG A 78 -38.84 -40.26 -5.85
CA ARG A 78 -38.52 -39.42 -4.68
C ARG A 78 -39.52 -39.64 -3.54
N GLU A 79 -40.82 -39.67 -3.82
CA GLU A 79 -41.85 -39.94 -2.81
C GLU A 79 -41.69 -41.35 -2.19
N ALA A 80 -41.38 -42.35 -3.02
CA ALA A 80 -41.08 -43.70 -2.54
C ALA A 80 -39.80 -43.73 -1.68
N ALA A 81 -38.77 -42.99 -2.07
CA ALA A 81 -37.52 -42.87 -1.33
C ALA A 81 -37.73 -42.15 0.01
N VAL A 82 -38.45 -41.03 0.06
CA VAL A 82 -38.79 -40.30 1.29
C VAL A 82 -39.54 -41.21 2.27
N ALA A 83 -40.57 -41.91 1.79
CA ALA A 83 -41.35 -42.83 2.60
C ALA A 83 -40.50 -43.99 3.13
N ARG A 84 -39.69 -44.60 2.25
CA ARG A 84 -38.84 -45.73 2.64
C ARG A 84 -37.73 -45.33 3.60
N TYR A 85 -37.03 -44.24 3.31
CA TYR A 85 -35.93 -43.73 4.13
C TYR A 85 -36.43 -43.37 5.52
N SER A 86 -37.56 -42.66 5.60
CA SER A 86 -38.24 -42.37 6.87
C SER A 86 -38.60 -43.65 7.62
N TYR A 87 -39.17 -44.65 6.95
CA TYR A 87 -39.54 -45.91 7.56
C TYR A 87 -38.33 -46.65 8.17
N LEU A 88 -37.24 -46.77 7.40
CA LEU A 88 -36.02 -47.44 7.86
C LEU A 88 -35.42 -46.72 9.08
N LEU A 89 -35.30 -45.39 9.02
CA LEU A 89 -34.70 -44.61 10.10
C LEU A 89 -35.56 -44.52 11.36
N LYS A 90 -36.88 -44.75 11.25
CA LYS A 90 -37.79 -44.84 12.41
C LYS A 90 -37.79 -46.20 13.09
N SER A 91 -37.39 -47.25 12.38
CA SER A 91 -37.44 -48.62 12.89
C SER A 91 -36.42 -48.83 14.01
N ASP A 92 -36.71 -49.78 14.89
CA ASP A 92 -35.82 -50.25 15.96
C ASP A 92 -34.98 -51.47 15.51
N ASP A 93 -35.11 -51.89 14.25
CA ASP A 93 -34.54 -53.15 13.72
C ASP A 93 -33.00 -53.14 13.51
N TRP A 94 -32.30 -52.14 14.07
CA TRP A 94 -30.86 -51.90 13.82
C TRP A 94 -29.91 -52.72 14.71
N GLY A 95 -30.41 -53.78 15.36
CA GLY A 95 -29.58 -54.76 16.07
C GLY A 95 -28.73 -54.22 17.23
N GLY A 96 -29.01 -52.99 17.70
CA GLY A 96 -28.33 -52.33 18.81
C GLY A 96 -27.24 -51.33 18.42
N ASP A 97 -26.68 -51.39 17.21
CA ASP A 97 -25.75 -50.36 16.72
C ASP A 97 -26.51 -49.22 16.01
N LEU A 98 -26.55 -48.07 16.68
CA LEU A 98 -27.19 -46.86 16.15
C LEU A 98 -26.25 -45.99 15.32
N GLY A 99 -24.96 -46.30 15.25
CA GLY A 99 -23.97 -45.53 14.50
C GLY A 99 -24.39 -45.25 13.05
N PRO A 100 -24.68 -46.30 12.25
CA PRO A 100 -25.09 -46.15 10.85
C PRO A 100 -26.37 -45.34 10.67
N VAL A 101 -27.32 -45.46 11.61
CA VAL A 101 -28.60 -44.73 11.58
C VAL A 101 -28.39 -43.24 11.84
N LEU A 102 -27.60 -42.90 12.86
CA LEU A 102 -27.30 -41.50 13.18
C LEU A 102 -26.48 -40.84 12.08
N GLU A 103 -25.54 -41.56 11.48
CA GLU A 103 -24.81 -41.10 10.30
C GLU A 103 -25.75 -40.85 9.11
N ALA A 104 -26.67 -41.76 8.85
CA ALA A 104 -27.68 -41.60 7.81
C ALA A 104 -28.58 -40.36 8.06
N VAL A 105 -28.98 -40.10 9.30
CA VAL A 105 -29.71 -38.87 9.67
C VAL A 105 -28.89 -37.61 9.38
N ARG A 106 -27.61 -37.57 9.77
CA ARG A 106 -26.72 -36.42 9.53
C ARG A 106 -26.52 -36.11 8.06
N LEU A 107 -26.49 -37.15 7.24
CA LEU A 107 -26.28 -37.05 5.79
C LEU A 107 -27.60 -36.93 5.01
N CYS A 108 -28.75 -36.81 5.68
CA CYS A 108 -30.04 -36.70 5.02
C CYS A 108 -30.21 -35.30 4.40
N PRO A 109 -30.37 -35.17 3.07
CA PRO A 109 -30.56 -33.87 2.42
C PRO A 109 -31.99 -33.35 2.54
N ASP A 110 -32.95 -34.24 2.80
CA ASP A 110 -34.38 -33.92 2.76
C ASP A 110 -34.89 -33.39 4.11
N ARG A 111 -35.27 -32.12 4.14
CA ARG A 111 -35.79 -31.43 5.33
C ARG A 111 -37.12 -32.00 5.82
N THR A 112 -37.95 -32.56 4.93
CA THR A 112 -39.24 -33.17 5.31
C THR A 112 -39.03 -34.49 6.05
N VAL A 113 -38.05 -35.30 5.61
CA VAL A 113 -37.64 -36.51 6.32
C VAL A 113 -37.11 -36.14 7.70
N LEU A 114 -36.20 -35.16 7.80
CA LEU A 114 -35.67 -34.70 9.07
C LEU A 114 -36.76 -34.21 10.04
N ALA A 115 -37.73 -33.42 9.55
CA ALA A 115 -38.87 -32.97 10.35
C ALA A 115 -39.73 -34.13 10.87
N HIS A 116 -40.02 -35.10 10.00
CA HIS A 116 -40.79 -36.27 10.35
C HIS A 116 -40.05 -37.16 11.38
N LEU A 117 -38.74 -37.33 11.24
CA LEU A 117 -37.91 -38.05 12.19
C LEU A 117 -37.84 -37.34 13.53
N ALA A 118 -37.62 -36.03 13.54
CA ALA A 118 -37.58 -35.23 14.76
C ALA A 118 -38.88 -35.34 15.58
N GLN A 119 -40.03 -35.44 14.92
CA GLN A 119 -41.33 -35.54 15.58
C GLN A 119 -41.68 -36.97 16.04
N SER A 120 -41.32 -37.99 15.26
CA SER A 120 -41.97 -39.30 15.38
C SER A 120 -41.04 -40.51 15.30
N ALA A 121 -39.71 -40.32 15.26
CA ALA A 121 -38.80 -41.46 15.41
C ALA A 121 -38.93 -42.08 16.81
N ARG A 122 -38.94 -43.41 16.85
CA ARG A 122 -39.13 -44.17 18.09
C ARG A 122 -37.97 -43.95 19.07
N LEU A 123 -36.74 -43.97 18.56
CA LEU A 123 -35.52 -43.73 19.32
C LEU A 123 -35.28 -42.24 19.54
N GLU A 124 -35.12 -41.83 20.80
CA GLU A 124 -34.84 -40.44 21.15
C GLU A 124 -33.54 -39.92 20.51
N ARG A 125 -32.49 -40.75 20.43
CA ARG A 125 -31.22 -40.33 19.81
C ARG A 125 -31.42 -39.93 18.35
N VAL A 126 -32.28 -40.64 17.62
CA VAL A 126 -32.65 -40.30 16.23
C VAL A 126 -33.45 -39.00 16.18
N ARG A 127 -34.44 -38.81 17.07
CA ARG A 127 -35.18 -37.54 17.16
C ARG A 127 -34.24 -36.36 17.45
N ARG A 128 -33.28 -36.54 18.35
CA ARG A 128 -32.29 -35.54 18.73
C ARG A 128 -31.39 -35.14 17.58
N GLU A 129 -30.81 -36.12 16.91
CA GLU A 129 -29.93 -35.90 15.76
C GLU A 129 -30.70 -35.20 14.63
N ALA A 130 -31.91 -35.69 14.32
CA ALA A 130 -32.76 -35.09 13.29
C ALA A 130 -33.14 -33.64 13.61
N LEU A 131 -33.48 -33.34 14.86
CA LEU A 131 -33.80 -31.98 15.30
C LEU A 131 -32.59 -31.03 15.20
N GLY A 132 -31.40 -31.52 15.55
CA GLY A 132 -30.14 -30.76 15.40
C GLY A 132 -29.80 -30.47 13.93
N CYS A 133 -29.94 -31.44 13.04
CA CYS A 133 -29.70 -31.26 11.60
C CYS A 133 -30.74 -30.35 10.94
N LEU A 134 -32.00 -30.42 11.39
CA LEU A 134 -33.09 -29.64 10.81
C LEU A 134 -32.95 -28.14 11.08
N ALA A 135 -32.49 -27.77 12.28
CA ALA A 135 -32.31 -26.38 12.73
C ALA A 135 -33.54 -25.47 12.47
N SER A 136 -34.75 -26.02 12.56
CA SER A 136 -36.00 -25.28 12.34
C SER A 136 -36.58 -24.81 13.68
N PRO A 137 -36.83 -23.49 13.86
CA PRO A 137 -37.48 -22.96 15.06
C PRO A 137 -38.83 -23.62 15.35
N GLN A 138 -39.63 -23.85 14.30
CA GLN A 138 -40.95 -24.47 14.42
C GLN A 138 -40.85 -25.93 14.89
N ALA A 139 -39.89 -26.70 14.39
CA ALA A 139 -39.69 -28.08 14.84
C ALA A 139 -39.19 -28.14 16.29
N CYS A 140 -38.29 -27.23 16.68
CA CYS A 140 -37.83 -27.10 18.06
C CYS A 140 -38.99 -26.72 18.99
N LEU A 141 -39.86 -25.80 18.59
CA LEU A 141 -41.07 -25.46 19.35
C LEU A 141 -41.98 -26.68 19.55
N GLN A 142 -42.28 -27.43 18.49
CA GLN A 142 -43.12 -28.63 18.58
C GLN A 142 -42.48 -29.70 19.49
N ALA A 143 -41.17 -29.95 19.34
CA ALA A 143 -40.44 -30.89 20.18
C ALA A 143 -40.40 -30.44 21.65
N ALA A 144 -40.25 -29.15 21.93
CA ALA A 144 -40.26 -28.59 23.28
C ALA A 144 -41.61 -28.72 23.97
N LEU A 145 -42.71 -28.59 23.22
CA LEU A 145 -44.07 -28.70 23.76
C LEU A 145 -44.54 -30.15 23.92
N HIS A 146 -44.20 -31.02 22.96
CA HIS A 146 -44.90 -32.29 22.78
C HIS A 146 -44.02 -33.55 22.79
N ASP A 147 -42.68 -33.44 22.82
CA ASP A 147 -41.85 -34.65 22.86
C ASP A 147 -42.15 -35.47 24.14
N PRO A 148 -42.37 -36.79 24.04
CA PRO A 148 -42.69 -37.61 25.21
C PRO A 148 -41.57 -37.60 26.25
N VAL A 149 -40.32 -37.38 25.83
CA VAL A 149 -39.16 -37.45 26.70
C VAL A 149 -38.71 -36.04 27.14
N ARG A 150 -38.74 -35.81 28.46
CA ARG A 150 -38.36 -34.54 29.07
C ARG A 150 -36.97 -34.02 28.68
N ARG A 151 -35.96 -34.90 28.63
CA ARG A 151 -34.59 -34.49 28.25
C ARG A 151 -34.53 -34.01 26.79
N GLN A 152 -35.42 -34.50 25.93
CA GLN A 152 -35.52 -34.07 24.54
C GLN A 152 -36.27 -32.73 24.42
N ARG A 153 -37.34 -32.54 25.20
CA ARG A 153 -38.00 -31.21 25.32
C ARG A 153 -37.00 -30.12 25.72
N LYS A 154 -36.15 -30.39 26.72
CA LYS A 154 -35.10 -29.45 27.15
C LYS A 154 -34.05 -29.17 26.07
N TYR A 155 -33.64 -30.20 25.33
CA TYR A 155 -32.71 -30.05 24.21
C TYR A 155 -33.30 -29.16 23.12
N ALA A 156 -34.59 -29.31 22.81
CA ALA A 156 -35.28 -28.46 21.85
C ALA A 156 -35.30 -26.98 22.28
N VAL A 157 -35.51 -26.69 23.57
CA VAL A 157 -35.40 -25.33 24.12
C VAL A 157 -34.00 -24.74 23.93
N SER A 158 -32.94 -25.53 24.14
CA SER A 158 -31.56 -25.03 23.99
C SER A 158 -31.17 -24.67 22.55
N LEU A 159 -31.93 -25.13 21.55
CA LEU A 159 -31.72 -24.81 20.15
C LEU A 159 -32.52 -23.59 19.67
N LEU A 160 -33.39 -23.02 20.52
CA LEU A 160 -34.20 -21.88 20.15
C LEU A 160 -33.44 -20.56 20.39
N GLU A 161 -33.41 -19.74 19.35
CA GLU A 161 -32.91 -18.36 19.36
C GLU A 161 -34.03 -17.34 19.13
N ASP A 162 -35.25 -17.80 18.90
CA ASP A 162 -36.43 -16.98 18.66
C ASP A 162 -37.19 -16.70 19.97
N PRO A 163 -37.30 -15.43 20.39
CA PRO A 163 -38.05 -15.02 21.58
C PRO A 163 -39.53 -15.46 21.54
N GLU A 164 -40.20 -15.35 20.40
CA GLU A 164 -41.64 -15.67 20.28
C GLU A 164 -41.90 -17.16 20.51
N ALA A 165 -41.04 -18.03 19.96
CA ALA A 165 -41.09 -19.46 20.21
C ALA A 165 -40.87 -19.81 21.70
N LEU A 166 -39.93 -19.13 22.37
CA LEU A 166 -39.67 -19.35 23.79
C LEU A 166 -40.83 -18.87 24.67
N GLU A 167 -41.44 -17.74 24.36
CA GLU A 167 -42.66 -17.25 25.03
C GLU A 167 -43.81 -18.24 24.91
N SER A 168 -44.03 -18.77 23.70
CA SER A 168 -45.03 -19.81 23.43
C SER A 168 -44.83 -21.05 24.31
N ILE A 169 -43.57 -21.47 24.51
CA ILE A 169 -43.23 -22.60 25.40
C ILE A 169 -43.53 -22.26 26.86
N VAL A 170 -43.16 -21.06 27.33
CA VAL A 170 -43.45 -20.65 28.70
C VAL A 170 -44.95 -20.63 28.98
N ALA A 171 -45.76 -20.19 28.01
CA ALA A 171 -47.21 -20.09 28.15
C ALA A 171 -47.93 -21.45 28.06
N ARG A 172 -47.45 -22.37 27.22
CA ARG A 172 -48.19 -23.59 26.83
C ARG A 172 -47.61 -24.89 27.36
N CYS A 173 -46.39 -24.91 27.89
CA CYS A 173 -45.74 -26.13 28.34
C CYS A 173 -46.15 -26.51 29.77
N ASP A 174 -46.71 -27.70 29.94
CA ASP A 174 -47.11 -28.22 31.25
C ASP A 174 -45.90 -28.58 32.16
N ASP A 175 -44.74 -28.88 31.57
CA ASP A 175 -43.53 -29.21 32.34
C ASP A 175 -42.85 -27.96 32.89
N ARG A 176 -43.06 -27.70 34.18
CA ARG A 176 -42.45 -26.57 34.92
C ARG A 176 -40.93 -26.45 34.72
N GLY A 177 -40.22 -27.56 34.55
CA GLY A 177 -38.77 -27.54 34.37
C GLY A 177 -38.33 -27.20 32.95
N VAL A 178 -39.17 -27.43 31.95
CA VAL A 178 -38.98 -26.98 30.56
C VAL A 178 -39.39 -25.51 30.46
N ALA A 179 -40.55 -25.12 31.00
CA ALA A 179 -41.00 -23.74 31.02
C ALA A 179 -40.01 -22.80 31.72
N ARG A 180 -39.43 -23.21 32.86
CA ARG A 180 -38.38 -22.43 33.55
C ARG A 180 -37.11 -22.27 32.70
N LEU A 181 -36.71 -23.32 31.97
CA LEU A 181 -35.56 -23.26 31.07
C LEU A 181 -35.83 -22.29 29.91
N ALA A 182 -37.03 -22.35 29.32
CA ALA A 182 -37.44 -21.44 28.25
C ALA A 182 -37.48 -19.98 28.72
N ARG A 183 -38.04 -19.73 29.92
CA ARG A 183 -38.03 -18.39 30.54
C ARG A 183 -36.60 -17.85 30.70
N ARG A 184 -35.71 -18.64 31.30
CA ARG A 184 -34.32 -18.23 31.47
C ARG A 184 -33.64 -17.91 30.13
N ARG A 185 -33.84 -18.76 29.11
CA ARG A 185 -33.25 -18.55 27.78
C ARG A 185 -33.80 -17.30 27.10
N LEU A 186 -35.11 -17.04 27.25
CA LEU A 186 -35.76 -15.84 26.76
C LEU A 186 -35.19 -14.58 27.43
N ASP A 187 -35.07 -14.60 28.76
CA ASP A 187 -34.51 -13.48 29.52
C ASP A 187 -33.05 -13.20 29.07
N GLU A 188 -32.22 -14.25 28.89
CA GLU A 188 -30.84 -14.14 28.36
C GLU A 188 -30.79 -13.51 26.96
N LEU A 189 -31.71 -13.86 26.06
CA LEU A 189 -31.78 -13.31 24.69
C LEU A 189 -32.25 -11.85 24.70
N LEU A 190 -33.28 -11.53 25.49
CA LEU A 190 -33.78 -10.16 25.59
C LEU A 190 -32.74 -9.23 26.22
N GLU A 191 -31.99 -9.70 27.23
CA GLU A 191 -30.90 -8.96 27.83
C GLU A 191 -29.77 -8.70 26.80
N SER A 192 -29.37 -9.71 26.01
CA SER A 192 -28.35 -9.50 24.97
C SER A 192 -28.81 -8.51 23.90
N GLN A 193 -30.05 -8.64 23.43
CA GLN A 193 -30.62 -7.72 22.44
C GLN A 193 -30.74 -6.30 22.99
N ALA A 194 -31.09 -6.13 24.26
CA ALA A 194 -31.17 -4.82 24.90
C ALA A 194 -29.77 -4.17 25.05
N VAL A 195 -28.76 -4.95 25.43
CA VAL A 195 -27.37 -4.48 25.49
C VAL A 195 -26.88 -4.06 24.10
N GLU A 196 -27.11 -4.90 23.08
CA GLU A 196 -26.75 -4.58 21.68
C GLU A 196 -27.45 -3.31 21.21
N ALA A 197 -28.77 -3.19 21.41
CA ALA A 197 -29.54 -2.02 21.01
C ALA A 197 -29.05 -0.74 21.71
N SER A 198 -28.78 -0.80 23.02
CA SER A 198 -28.21 0.33 23.77
C SER A 198 -26.84 0.74 23.23
N VAL A 199 -26.00 -0.22 22.86
CA VAL A 199 -24.68 0.06 22.28
C VAL A 199 -24.80 0.70 20.89
N GLN A 200 -25.72 0.22 20.05
CA GLN A 200 -25.98 0.87 18.76
C GLN A 200 -26.49 2.31 18.92
N GLU A 201 -27.40 2.56 19.87
CA GLU A 201 -27.89 3.91 20.16
C GLU A 201 -26.77 4.84 20.63
N GLN A 202 -25.91 4.35 21.55
CA GLN A 202 -24.73 5.10 22.00
C GLN A 202 -23.75 5.36 20.85
N ALA A 203 -23.52 4.40 19.97
CA ALA A 203 -22.68 4.56 18.79
C ALA A 203 -23.21 5.64 17.84
N VAL A 204 -24.53 5.67 17.61
CA VAL A 204 -25.19 6.73 16.81
C VAL A 204 -24.97 8.09 17.46
N ALA A 205 -25.20 8.22 18.77
CA ALA A 205 -25.00 9.47 19.50
C ALA A 205 -23.54 9.96 19.45
N LEU A 206 -22.56 9.05 19.54
CA LEU A 206 -21.14 9.38 19.41
C LEU A 206 -20.78 9.84 17.99
N CYS A 207 -21.35 9.21 16.96
CA CYS A 207 -21.19 9.66 15.57
C CYS A 207 -21.70 11.10 15.41
N GLU A 208 -22.91 11.39 15.88
CA GLU A 208 -23.50 12.72 15.81
C GLU A 208 -22.70 13.76 16.58
N ALA A 209 -22.21 13.40 17.77
CA ALA A 209 -21.36 14.26 18.57
C ALA A 209 -20.02 14.58 17.88
N MET A 210 -19.37 13.58 17.26
CA MET A 210 -18.12 13.76 16.52
C MET A 210 -18.34 14.61 15.26
N GLU A 211 -19.41 14.36 14.51
CA GLU A 211 -19.78 15.16 13.34
C GLU A 211 -20.10 16.61 13.72
N GLY A 212 -20.85 16.81 14.81
CA GLY A 212 -21.16 18.12 15.37
C GLY A 212 -19.91 18.87 15.80
N LEU A 213 -18.96 18.19 16.44
CA LEU A 213 -17.65 18.75 16.79
C LEU A 213 -16.90 19.20 15.53
N GLY A 214 -16.93 18.39 14.46
CA GLY A 214 -16.34 18.72 13.18
C GLY A 214 -16.90 20.01 12.57
N ARG A 215 -18.23 20.21 12.61
CA ARG A 215 -18.91 21.38 12.03
C ARG A 215 -18.85 22.64 12.92
N SER A 216 -18.55 22.48 14.20
CA SER A 216 -18.54 23.58 15.17
C SER A 216 -17.43 24.62 14.92
N ARG A 217 -17.54 25.80 15.53
CA ARG A 217 -16.44 26.79 15.51
C ARG A 217 -15.23 26.26 16.30
N TRP A 218 -14.04 26.69 15.90
CA TRP A 218 -12.82 26.32 16.63
C TRP A 218 -12.90 26.82 18.08
N THR A 219 -12.52 25.95 19.01
CA THR A 219 -12.42 26.20 20.45
C THR A 219 -11.16 25.51 20.97
N ASP A 220 -10.53 26.07 21.99
CA ASP A 220 -9.25 25.53 22.50
C ASP A 220 -9.40 24.15 23.16
N ASP A 221 -10.61 23.80 23.61
CA ASP A 221 -10.94 22.50 24.19
C ASP A 221 -11.38 21.45 23.17
N LEU A 222 -11.37 21.77 21.87
CA LEU A 222 -11.81 20.87 20.80
C LEU A 222 -11.04 19.55 20.79
N GLN A 223 -9.71 19.59 20.99
CA GLN A 223 -8.88 18.39 21.04
C GLN A 223 -9.24 17.49 22.24
N ALA A 224 -9.49 18.09 23.41
CA ALA A 224 -9.89 17.35 24.59
C ALA A 224 -11.28 16.72 24.42
N ARG A 225 -12.23 17.44 23.82
CA ARG A 225 -13.56 16.90 23.49
C ARG A 225 -13.48 15.75 22.49
N ARG A 226 -12.66 15.89 21.44
CA ARG A 226 -12.42 14.82 20.46
C ARG A 226 -11.88 13.56 21.15
N GLN A 227 -10.84 13.69 21.97
CA GLN A 227 -10.24 12.56 22.67
C GLN A 227 -11.24 11.86 23.60
N ARG A 228 -12.12 12.61 24.27
CA ARG A 228 -13.18 12.01 25.10
C ARG A 228 -14.14 11.16 24.28
N LEU A 229 -14.57 11.65 23.11
CA LEU A 229 -15.44 10.89 22.21
C LEU A 229 -14.75 9.65 21.66
N GLU A 230 -13.46 9.73 21.30
CA GLU A 230 -12.66 8.59 20.84
C GLU A 230 -12.51 7.52 21.95
N ASN A 231 -12.27 7.95 23.18
CA ASN A 231 -12.17 7.04 24.32
C ASN A 231 -13.52 6.35 24.61
N GLN A 232 -14.63 7.09 24.54
CA GLN A 232 -15.98 6.52 24.69
C GLN A 232 -16.29 5.49 23.60
N TRP A 233 -15.92 5.78 22.35
CA TRP A 233 -16.10 4.86 21.23
C TRP A 233 -15.33 3.54 21.42
N THR A 234 -14.09 3.63 21.91
CA THR A 234 -13.24 2.44 22.14
C THR A 234 -13.74 1.56 23.29
N GLN A 235 -14.61 2.10 24.16
CA GLN A 235 -15.19 1.38 25.30
C GLN A 235 -16.51 0.68 24.96
N LEU A 236 -17.02 0.81 23.73
CA LEU A 236 -18.27 0.15 23.34
C LEU A 236 -18.06 -1.36 23.14
N GLU A 237 -18.79 -2.16 23.92
CA GLU A 237 -18.85 -3.62 23.78
C GLU A 237 -20.32 -4.08 23.85
N PRO A 238 -20.81 -4.87 22.87
CA PRO A 238 -20.11 -5.41 21.70
C PRO A 238 -19.78 -4.36 20.63
N ALA A 239 -18.94 -4.71 19.65
CA ALA A 239 -18.55 -3.80 18.59
C ALA A 239 -19.78 -3.28 17.80
N PRO A 240 -19.86 -1.97 17.51
CA PRO A 240 -20.98 -1.39 16.78
C PRO A 240 -21.02 -1.88 15.31
N GLU A 241 -22.15 -1.66 14.66
CA GLU A 241 -22.34 -2.04 13.25
C GLU A 241 -21.24 -1.43 12.34
N PRO A 242 -20.71 -2.17 11.33
CA PRO A 242 -19.63 -1.70 10.47
C PRO A 242 -19.90 -0.34 9.81
N LEU A 243 -21.16 -0.07 9.43
CA LEU A 243 -21.56 1.20 8.83
C LEU A 243 -21.39 2.38 9.80
N LEU A 244 -21.68 2.19 11.09
CA LEU A 244 -21.46 3.20 12.12
C LEU A 244 -19.97 3.39 12.40
N ALA A 245 -19.18 2.32 12.38
CA ALA A 245 -17.72 2.41 12.52
C ALA A 245 -17.08 3.23 11.39
N GLU A 246 -17.48 2.98 10.14
CA GLU A 246 -17.02 3.80 9.01
C GLU A 246 -17.44 5.27 9.14
N ARG A 247 -18.68 5.52 9.58
CA ARG A 247 -19.20 6.88 9.80
C ARG A 247 -18.39 7.61 10.87
N PHE A 248 -18.11 6.96 12.00
CA PHE A 248 -17.30 7.51 13.07
C PHE A 248 -15.87 7.83 12.62
N GLU A 249 -15.22 6.93 11.88
CA GLU A 249 -13.86 7.14 11.37
C GLU A 249 -13.78 8.30 10.38
N ARG A 250 -14.76 8.46 9.50
CA ARG A 250 -14.86 9.62 8.60
C ARG A 250 -15.00 10.94 9.40
N ALA A 251 -15.83 10.95 10.44
CA ALA A 251 -15.99 12.13 11.29
C ALA A 251 -14.71 12.44 12.11
N ARG A 252 -14.05 11.40 12.62
CA ARG A 252 -12.80 11.49 13.38
C ARG A 252 -11.68 12.09 12.54
N THR A 253 -11.46 11.57 11.33
CA THR A 253 -10.45 12.07 10.40
C THR A 253 -10.71 13.51 10.00
N PHE A 254 -11.98 13.88 9.74
CA PHE A 254 -12.35 15.26 9.48
C PHE A 254 -12.01 16.20 10.66
N CYS A 255 -12.34 15.80 11.90
CA CYS A 255 -11.99 16.57 13.09
C CYS A 255 -10.47 16.66 13.30
N ALA A 256 -9.72 15.59 13.02
CA ALA A 256 -8.26 15.55 13.15
C ALA A 256 -7.54 16.46 12.15
N ALA A 257 -8.10 16.65 10.95
CA ALA A 257 -7.54 17.56 9.95
C ALA A 257 -7.72 19.05 10.29
N ARG A 258 -8.55 19.40 11.28
CA ARG A 258 -8.77 20.80 11.66
C ARG A 258 -7.56 21.36 12.42
N LYS A 259 -7.12 22.53 12.00
CA LYS A 259 -6.06 23.32 12.66
C LYS A 259 -6.65 24.56 13.32
N ALA A 260 -5.98 25.03 14.38
CA ALA A 260 -6.31 26.31 14.99
C ALA A 260 -6.13 27.44 13.96
N PRO A 261 -7.01 28.46 13.92
CA PRO A 261 -6.82 29.62 13.05
C PRO A 261 -5.46 30.28 13.26
N GLN A 262 -5.04 30.39 14.53
CA GLN A 262 -3.74 30.92 14.91
C GLN A 262 -2.57 30.08 14.38
N ALA A 263 -2.73 28.75 14.28
CA ALA A 263 -1.71 27.89 13.70
C ALA A 263 -1.55 28.14 12.20
N THR A 264 -2.66 28.33 11.46
CA THR A 264 -2.59 28.69 10.04
C THR A 264 -1.99 30.07 9.81
N GLU A 265 -2.31 31.05 10.66
CA GLU A 265 -1.71 32.40 10.61
C GLU A 265 -0.21 32.33 10.94
N HIS A 266 0.19 31.52 11.93
CA HIS A 266 1.59 31.35 12.30
C HIS A 266 2.39 30.64 11.19
N GLU A 267 1.83 29.59 10.56
CA GLU A 267 2.40 28.94 9.38
C GLU A 267 2.67 29.97 8.27
N GLN A 268 1.68 30.78 7.93
CA GLN A 268 1.81 31.82 6.90
C GLN A 268 2.88 32.86 7.28
N THR A 269 2.88 33.32 8.53
CA THR A 269 3.85 34.30 9.04
C THR A 269 5.28 33.78 8.90
N LEU A 270 5.53 32.51 9.24
CA LEU A 270 6.86 31.90 9.10
C LEU A 270 7.27 31.79 7.63
N LEU A 271 6.37 31.37 6.74
CA LEU A 271 6.65 31.29 5.30
C LEU A 271 6.98 32.66 4.71
N THR A 272 6.19 33.69 5.03
CA THR A 272 6.44 35.07 4.61
C THR A 272 7.76 35.61 5.15
N ALA A 273 8.10 35.30 6.41
CA ALA A 273 9.38 35.71 6.98
C ALA A 273 10.59 35.07 6.27
N LEU A 274 10.50 33.81 5.84
CA LEU A 274 11.54 33.16 5.03
C LEU A 274 11.64 33.76 3.62
N GLU A 275 10.52 34.15 3.01
CA GLU A 275 10.52 34.83 1.71
C GLU A 275 11.15 36.23 1.79
N GLN A 276 10.82 36.99 2.83
CA GLN A 276 11.45 38.28 3.09
C GLN A 276 12.96 38.14 3.27
N LEU A 277 13.41 37.15 4.04
CA LEU A 277 14.84 36.83 4.17
C LEU A 277 15.51 36.54 2.83
N ALA A 278 14.86 35.76 1.96
CA ALA A 278 15.38 35.49 0.62
C ALA A 278 15.40 36.74 -0.26
N HIS A 279 14.38 37.59 -0.14
CA HIS A 279 14.34 38.86 -0.87
C HIS A 279 15.47 39.80 -0.45
N ASP A 280 15.70 39.96 0.86
CA ASP A 280 16.78 40.78 1.42
C ASP A 280 18.16 40.33 0.94
N LEU A 281 18.39 39.01 0.88
CA LEU A 281 19.64 38.43 0.34
C LEU A 281 19.78 38.56 -1.19
N THR A 282 18.67 38.76 -1.89
CA THR A 282 18.71 39.02 -3.33
C THR A 282 19.00 40.50 -3.61
N ALA A 283 18.48 41.41 -2.79
CA ALA A 283 18.72 42.84 -2.91
C ALA A 283 20.16 43.22 -2.49
N ASP A 284 20.66 42.59 -1.43
CA ASP A 284 22.03 42.76 -0.95
C ASP A 284 22.65 41.38 -0.73
N PRO A 285 23.48 40.88 -1.67
CA PRO A 285 24.06 39.55 -1.59
C PRO A 285 25.32 39.47 -0.72
N GLU A 286 25.81 40.59 -0.17
CA GLU A 286 27.11 40.65 0.49
C GLU A 286 27.12 39.84 1.80
N PRO A 287 27.98 38.80 1.88
CA PRO A 287 28.10 37.97 3.08
C PRO A 287 29.10 38.60 4.05
N THR A 288 28.65 38.78 5.29
CA THR A 288 29.50 39.16 6.44
C THR A 288 29.34 38.12 7.55
N GLU A 289 30.34 38.00 8.44
CA GLU A 289 30.26 37.05 9.57
C GLU A 289 29.05 37.35 10.47
N GLU A 290 28.76 38.64 10.71
CA GLU A 290 27.60 39.07 11.49
C GLU A 290 26.28 38.63 10.83
N ARG A 291 26.13 38.84 9.51
CA ARG A 291 24.94 38.48 8.76
C ARG A 291 24.74 36.96 8.69
N LEU A 292 25.83 36.21 8.47
CA LEU A 292 25.80 34.75 8.47
C LEU A 292 25.36 34.20 9.82
N GLY A 293 25.92 34.73 10.92
CA GLY A 293 25.52 34.36 12.28
C GLY A 293 24.05 34.68 12.56
N ALA A 294 23.60 35.90 12.25
CA ALA A 294 22.23 36.33 12.44
C ALA A 294 21.23 35.47 11.65
N LEU A 295 21.54 35.15 10.38
CA LEU A 295 20.69 34.32 9.54
C LEU A 295 20.58 32.89 10.07
N LYS A 296 21.70 32.26 10.46
CA LYS A 296 21.68 30.91 11.07
C LYS A 296 20.83 30.87 12.33
N CYS A 297 20.95 31.86 13.21
CA CYS A 297 20.13 31.94 14.42
C CYS A 297 18.63 32.09 14.10
N ARG A 298 18.28 32.92 13.11
CA ARG A 298 16.88 33.08 12.64
C ARG A 298 16.32 31.79 12.05
N LEU A 299 17.08 31.10 11.20
CA LEU A 299 16.70 29.82 10.61
C LEU A 299 16.47 28.75 11.70
N ALA A 300 17.39 28.62 12.67
CA ALA A 300 17.24 27.67 13.77
C ALA A 300 16.02 27.97 14.66
N ARG A 301 15.65 29.24 14.85
CA ARG A 301 14.42 29.62 15.55
C ARG A 301 13.18 29.28 14.74
N SER A 302 13.16 29.65 13.46
CA SER A 302 12.08 29.32 12.52
C SER A 302 11.82 27.81 12.46
N ARG A 303 12.88 26.99 12.40
CA ARG A 303 12.73 25.53 12.35
C ARG A 303 12.09 24.96 13.62
N ARG A 304 12.47 25.46 14.79
CA ARG A 304 11.86 25.04 16.07
C ARG A 304 10.39 25.43 16.14
N SER A 305 10.06 26.67 15.77
CA SER A 305 8.66 27.13 15.71
C SER A 305 7.83 26.32 14.72
N TRP A 306 8.40 25.98 13.56
CA TRP A 306 7.72 25.17 12.55
C TRP A 306 7.44 23.74 13.03
N LEU A 307 8.40 23.09 13.68
CA LEU A 307 8.22 21.73 14.22
C LEU A 307 7.12 21.68 15.30
N ALA A 308 6.94 22.75 16.06
CA ALA A 308 5.90 22.83 17.09
C ALA A 308 4.47 22.94 16.51
N LEU A 309 4.32 23.38 15.25
CA LEU A 309 3.02 23.56 14.61
C LEU A 309 2.38 22.25 14.11
N GLY A 310 3.17 21.21 13.84
CA GLY A 310 2.66 19.97 13.25
C GLY A 310 2.05 20.19 11.86
N ALA A 311 2.80 20.85 10.97
CA ALA A 311 2.33 21.20 9.63
C ALA A 311 2.00 19.95 8.77
N ASP A 312 1.09 20.12 7.81
CA ASP A 312 0.74 19.03 6.90
C ASP A 312 1.85 18.81 5.85
N PRO A 313 1.87 17.69 5.11
CA PRO A 313 2.94 17.39 4.16
C PRO A 313 3.13 18.46 3.08
N THR A 314 2.07 19.15 2.66
CA THR A 314 2.13 20.19 1.62
C THR A 314 2.73 21.49 2.16
N ALA A 315 2.37 21.87 3.38
CA ALA A 315 2.95 22.99 4.10
C ALA A 315 4.43 22.72 4.42
N GLU A 316 4.77 21.50 4.88
CA GLU A 316 6.15 21.09 5.14
C GLU A 316 7.02 21.18 3.89
N ALA A 317 6.53 20.70 2.75
CA ALA A 317 7.26 20.81 1.48
C ALA A 317 7.55 22.28 1.11
N ARG A 318 6.54 23.15 1.25
CA ARG A 318 6.66 24.60 1.00
C ARG A 318 7.66 25.28 1.95
N TYR A 319 7.66 24.92 3.23
CA TYR A 319 8.63 25.42 4.21
C TYR A 319 10.04 24.93 3.88
N ARG A 320 10.20 23.63 3.67
CA ARG A 320 11.49 22.98 3.41
C ARG A 320 12.18 23.58 2.19
N THR A 321 11.47 23.82 1.10
CA THR A 321 12.04 24.43 -0.11
C THR A 321 12.61 25.84 0.17
N ARG A 322 11.87 26.70 0.87
CA ARG A 322 12.32 28.06 1.21
C ARG A 322 13.47 28.05 2.20
N TYR A 323 13.36 27.20 3.22
CA TYR A 323 14.37 27.03 4.26
C TYR A 323 15.70 26.51 3.68
N TRP A 324 15.63 25.46 2.85
CA TRP A 324 16.81 24.87 2.21
C TRP A 324 17.57 25.87 1.34
N ARG A 325 16.84 26.71 0.58
CA ARG A 325 17.46 27.77 -0.23
C ARG A 325 18.34 28.70 0.62
N LEU A 326 17.86 29.10 1.80
CA LEU A 326 18.61 29.96 2.72
C LEU A 326 19.78 29.23 3.39
N GLU A 327 19.64 27.93 3.68
CA GLU A 327 20.76 27.11 4.17
C GLU A 327 21.88 26.97 3.13
N CYS A 328 21.54 26.79 1.86
CA CYS A 328 22.52 26.79 0.77
C CYS A 328 23.29 28.10 0.71
N TRP A 329 22.60 29.24 0.86
CA TRP A 329 23.28 30.54 0.95
C TRP A 329 24.23 30.61 2.15
N CYS A 330 23.82 30.12 3.33
CA CYS A 330 24.70 30.09 4.50
C CYS A 330 25.97 29.25 4.26
N ALA A 331 25.86 28.12 3.56
CA ALA A 331 26.99 27.27 3.22
C ALA A 331 27.94 27.95 2.22
N ASP A 332 27.40 28.60 1.20
CA ASP A 332 28.16 29.37 0.22
C ASP A 332 28.87 30.58 0.85
N ALA A 333 28.13 31.37 1.63
CA ALA A 333 28.64 32.52 2.36
C ALA A 333 29.80 32.14 3.28
N ARG A 334 29.70 30.99 3.97
CA ARG A 334 30.81 30.52 4.82
C ARG A 334 32.07 30.23 4.01
N ARG A 335 31.94 29.49 2.91
CA ARG A 335 33.06 29.17 2.03
C ARG A 335 33.69 30.42 1.43
N PHE A 336 32.86 31.39 1.05
CA PHE A 336 33.32 32.69 0.57
C PHE A 336 34.12 33.43 1.64
N LEU A 337 33.60 33.55 2.86
CA LEU A 337 34.27 34.24 3.96
C LEU A 337 35.63 33.59 4.30
N ASP A 338 35.69 32.26 4.29
CA ASP A 338 36.94 31.51 4.53
C ASP A 338 38.02 31.79 3.46
N GLN A 339 37.62 32.15 2.23
CA GLN A 339 38.54 32.42 1.10
C GLN A 339 38.62 33.91 0.74
N HIS A 340 37.92 34.78 1.47
CA HIS A 340 37.77 36.20 1.14
C HIS A 340 39.14 36.90 1.04
N THR A 341 40.00 36.69 2.04
CA THR A 341 41.34 37.31 2.10
C THR A 341 42.26 36.80 0.99
N VAL A 342 42.15 35.53 0.61
CA VAL A 342 42.93 34.91 -0.47
C VAL A 342 42.53 35.51 -1.82
N ILE A 343 41.24 35.58 -2.11
CA ILE A 343 40.73 36.14 -3.37
C ILE A 343 41.06 37.63 -3.45
N ALA A 344 40.84 38.40 -2.37
CA ALA A 344 41.19 39.82 -2.33
C ALA A 344 42.69 40.05 -2.55
N GLY A 345 43.55 39.26 -1.90
CA GLY A 345 45.00 39.37 -2.08
C GLY A 345 45.48 38.97 -3.48
N LEU A 346 44.82 38.00 -4.14
CA LEU A 346 45.10 37.67 -5.53
C LEU A 346 44.63 38.78 -6.48
N LEU A 347 43.51 39.45 -6.21
CA LEU A 347 43.06 40.60 -6.99
C LEU A 347 44.05 41.77 -6.90
N ASP A 348 44.48 42.16 -5.70
CA ASP A 348 45.47 43.24 -5.51
C ASP A 348 46.81 42.94 -6.21
N LYS A 349 47.28 41.68 -6.15
CA LYS A 349 48.46 41.25 -6.89
C LYS A 349 48.27 41.33 -8.41
N ALA A 350 47.06 41.06 -8.91
CA ALA A 350 46.77 41.09 -10.34
C ALA A 350 46.89 42.50 -10.93
N ASP A 351 46.70 43.54 -10.13
CA ASP A 351 46.80 44.93 -10.58
C ASP A 351 48.25 45.42 -10.70
N ARG A 352 49.21 44.70 -10.09
CA ARG A 352 50.64 45.03 -10.11
C ARG A 352 51.46 44.22 -11.12
N LEU A 353 50.82 43.33 -11.88
CA LEU A 353 51.51 42.49 -12.86
C LEU A 353 51.91 43.28 -14.11
N ASP A 354 53.09 43.00 -14.64
CA ASP A 354 53.56 43.53 -15.91
C ASP A 354 52.67 42.98 -17.06
N PRO A 355 52.05 43.85 -17.87
CA PRO A 355 51.19 43.42 -18.99
C PRO A 355 51.95 42.68 -20.10
N THR A 356 53.29 42.74 -20.12
CA THR A 356 54.11 42.09 -21.15
C THR A 356 54.57 40.67 -20.78
N ASP A 357 54.53 40.29 -19.49
CA ASP A 357 54.88 38.94 -19.04
C ASP A 357 53.69 37.97 -19.14
N ALA A 358 53.56 37.36 -20.31
CA ALA A 358 52.54 36.36 -20.60
C ALA A 358 52.51 35.18 -19.62
N THR A 359 53.67 34.76 -19.09
CA THR A 359 53.76 33.59 -18.20
C THR A 359 53.27 33.92 -16.80
N ALA A 360 53.63 35.10 -16.28
CA ALA A 360 53.11 35.59 -15.00
C ALA A 360 51.59 35.78 -15.03
N LEU A 361 51.06 36.42 -16.08
CA LEU A 361 49.62 36.67 -16.25
C LEU A 361 48.80 35.37 -16.27
N LEU A 362 49.21 34.38 -17.07
CA LEU A 362 48.50 33.10 -17.16
C LEU A 362 48.62 32.25 -15.89
N ARG A 363 49.77 32.29 -15.20
CA ARG A 363 49.95 31.63 -13.90
C ARG A 363 49.00 32.21 -12.86
N HIS A 364 48.91 33.55 -12.80
CA HIS A 364 48.06 34.25 -11.84
C HIS A 364 46.57 34.04 -12.13
N ALA A 365 46.18 34.03 -13.41
CA ALA A 365 44.82 33.68 -13.83
C ALA A 365 44.42 32.27 -13.35
N ARG A 366 45.33 31.29 -13.43
CA ARG A 366 45.09 29.93 -12.92
C ARG A 366 44.93 29.90 -11.40
N GLN A 367 45.74 30.66 -10.66
CA GLN A 367 45.64 30.75 -9.19
C GLN A 367 44.30 31.36 -8.76
N LEU A 368 43.88 32.44 -9.39
CA LEU A 368 42.59 33.08 -9.13
C LEU A 368 41.42 32.17 -9.53
N HIS A 369 41.53 31.47 -10.66
CA HIS A 369 40.53 30.47 -11.07
C HIS A 369 40.45 29.28 -10.09
N GLN A 370 41.58 28.84 -9.53
CA GLN A 370 41.61 27.79 -8.51
C GLN A 370 40.92 28.24 -7.22
N ALA A 371 41.15 29.48 -6.77
CA ALA A 371 40.46 30.04 -5.60
C ALA A 371 38.94 30.17 -5.84
N LEU A 372 38.52 30.56 -7.04
CA LEU A 372 37.11 30.57 -7.44
C LEU A 372 36.48 29.16 -7.46
N ARG A 373 37.23 28.14 -7.88
CA ARG A 373 36.75 26.73 -7.81
C ARG A 373 36.58 26.22 -6.39
N GLN A 374 37.37 26.72 -5.44
CA GLN A 374 37.25 26.41 -4.01
C GLN A 374 36.09 27.16 -3.34
N THR A 375 35.51 28.16 -4.02
CA THR A 375 34.36 28.96 -3.56
C THR A 375 33.15 28.82 -4.50
N PRO A 376 32.61 27.60 -4.66
CA PRO A 376 31.40 27.42 -5.44
C PRO A 376 30.22 28.20 -4.85
N TRP A 377 29.54 28.96 -5.69
CA TRP A 377 28.30 29.67 -5.35
C TRP A 377 27.12 28.98 -6.03
N HIS A 378 26.33 28.22 -5.27
CA HIS A 378 25.28 27.32 -5.77
C HIS A 378 23.88 27.65 -5.21
N SER A 379 23.80 28.62 -4.31
CA SER A 379 22.58 28.99 -3.59
C SER A 379 21.49 29.63 -4.46
N GLY A 380 21.78 29.92 -5.73
CA GLY A 380 20.86 30.58 -6.66
C GLY A 380 20.58 32.04 -6.29
N PHE A 381 21.37 32.62 -5.40
CA PHE A 381 21.38 34.06 -5.12
C PHE A 381 22.43 34.77 -5.98
N PRO A 382 22.32 36.11 -6.15
CA PRO A 382 23.32 36.89 -6.85
C PRO A 382 24.72 36.69 -6.26
N LEU A 383 25.75 36.78 -7.11
CA LEU A 383 27.13 36.64 -6.66
C LEU A 383 27.58 37.89 -5.90
N PRO A 384 28.34 37.73 -4.79
CA PRO A 384 29.03 38.84 -4.13
C PRO A 384 29.99 39.57 -5.07
N GLU A 385 30.17 40.87 -4.83
CA GLU A 385 30.98 41.79 -5.65
C GLU A 385 32.40 41.29 -5.88
N LEU A 386 33.03 40.76 -4.83
CA LEU A 386 34.39 40.24 -4.89
C LEU A 386 34.50 39.03 -5.83
N LEU A 387 33.55 38.09 -5.79
CA LEU A 387 33.53 36.94 -6.71
C LEU A 387 33.27 37.38 -8.14
N ARG A 388 32.35 38.33 -8.34
CA ARG A 388 32.06 38.89 -9.66
C ARG A 388 33.29 39.57 -10.26
N THR A 389 33.98 40.39 -9.46
CA THR A 389 35.23 41.06 -9.85
C THR A 389 36.36 40.06 -10.14
N ALA A 390 36.48 39.01 -9.33
CA ALA A 390 37.44 37.94 -9.58
C ALA A 390 37.17 37.19 -10.89
N GLN A 391 35.90 36.88 -11.19
CA GLN A 391 35.53 36.22 -12.45
C GLN A 391 35.86 37.08 -13.68
N THR A 392 35.53 38.37 -13.65
CA THR A 392 35.86 39.29 -14.76
C THR A 392 37.38 39.48 -14.90
N ARG A 393 38.11 39.55 -13.78
CA ARG A 393 39.57 39.70 -13.79
C ARG A 393 40.28 38.47 -14.34
N VAL A 394 39.84 37.24 -14.01
CA VAL A 394 40.39 36.02 -14.62
C VAL A 394 40.29 36.09 -16.14
N ALA A 395 39.11 36.43 -16.67
CA ALA A 395 38.90 36.55 -18.11
C ALA A 395 39.83 37.61 -18.74
N ALA A 396 40.02 38.76 -18.09
CA ALA A 396 40.92 39.82 -18.55
C ALA A 396 42.40 39.40 -18.53
N LEU A 397 42.86 38.69 -17.48
CA LEU A 397 44.24 38.20 -17.40
C LEU A 397 44.53 37.12 -18.45
N GLU A 398 43.56 36.24 -18.73
CA GLU A 398 43.71 35.23 -19.78
C GLU A 398 43.81 35.85 -21.17
N THR A 399 42.98 36.85 -21.48
CA THR A 399 43.02 37.54 -22.77
C THR A 399 44.33 38.32 -22.94
N ALA A 400 44.75 39.06 -21.91
CA ALA A 400 46.02 39.78 -21.89
C ALA A 400 47.22 38.83 -22.02
N GLY A 401 47.26 37.74 -21.25
CA GLY A 401 48.33 36.75 -21.29
C GLY A 401 48.44 36.05 -22.65
N ARG A 402 47.31 35.68 -23.28
CA ARG A 402 47.30 35.12 -24.65
C ARG A 402 47.79 36.14 -25.68
N HIS A 403 47.40 37.41 -25.54
CA HIS A 403 47.87 38.47 -26.44
C HIS A 403 49.38 38.70 -26.29
N ALA A 404 49.88 38.88 -25.07
CA ALA A 404 51.31 39.03 -24.79
C ALA A 404 52.12 37.82 -25.29
N GLY A 405 51.60 36.60 -25.12
CA GLY A 405 52.22 35.37 -25.64
C GLY A 405 52.31 35.36 -27.17
N ARG A 406 51.23 35.74 -27.87
CA ARG A 406 51.24 35.86 -29.34
C ARG A 406 52.22 36.94 -29.82
N THR A 407 52.25 38.09 -29.16
CA THR A 407 53.18 39.18 -29.49
C THR A 407 54.62 38.75 -29.27
N ARG A 408 54.92 38.02 -28.18
CA ARG A 408 56.23 37.44 -27.92
C ARG A 408 56.65 36.43 -28.98
N LEU A 409 55.75 35.52 -29.38
CA LEU A 409 56.02 34.55 -30.45
C LEU A 409 56.31 35.25 -31.78
N LYS A 410 55.50 36.23 -32.17
CA LYS A 410 55.75 37.05 -33.37
C LYS A 410 57.12 37.72 -33.32
N ARG A 411 57.49 38.33 -32.18
CA ARG A 411 58.83 38.93 -31.99
C ARG A 411 59.95 37.90 -32.11
N LEU A 412 59.80 36.71 -31.52
CA LEU A 412 60.80 35.65 -31.64
C LEU A 412 60.95 35.15 -33.08
N ASP A 413 59.85 34.98 -33.81
CA ASP A 413 59.90 34.61 -35.22
C ASP A 413 60.56 35.71 -36.06
N THR A 414 60.26 36.98 -35.79
CA THR A 414 60.95 38.12 -36.43
C THR A 414 62.46 38.07 -36.14
N ILE A 415 62.88 37.84 -34.88
CA ILE A 415 64.30 37.71 -34.53
C ILE A 415 64.94 36.52 -35.24
N ARG A 416 64.26 35.37 -35.32
CA ARG A 416 64.76 34.18 -36.04
C ARG A 416 64.97 34.46 -37.53
N HIS A 417 64.04 35.16 -38.17
CA HIS A 417 64.20 35.59 -39.56
C HIS A 417 65.37 36.57 -39.71
N LEU A 418 65.49 37.56 -38.83
CA LEU A 418 66.62 38.51 -38.85
C LEU A 418 67.97 37.81 -38.65
N LEU A 419 68.04 36.77 -37.81
CA LEU A 419 69.25 35.96 -37.62
C LEU A 419 69.60 35.15 -38.87
N ALA A 420 68.62 34.51 -39.52
CA ALA A 420 68.84 33.79 -40.78
C ALA A 420 69.31 34.73 -41.91
N ASP A 421 68.71 35.91 -42.03
CA ASP A 421 69.12 36.93 -43.00
C ASP A 421 70.54 37.46 -42.71
N LEU A 422 70.91 37.56 -41.43
CA LEU A 422 72.23 37.96 -40.98
C LEU A 422 73.28 36.91 -41.33
N GLU A 423 73.00 35.63 -41.09
CA GLU A 423 73.87 34.52 -41.47
C GLU A 423 74.12 34.54 -42.99
N GLN A 424 73.07 34.67 -43.80
CA GLN A 424 73.20 34.77 -45.26
C GLN A 424 74.02 36.00 -45.71
N ALA A 425 73.82 37.16 -45.06
CA ALA A 425 74.56 38.38 -45.38
C ALA A 425 76.05 38.29 -44.98
N ALA A 426 76.36 37.55 -43.91
CA ALA A 426 77.73 37.29 -43.48
C ALA A 426 78.45 36.34 -44.44
N GLU A 427 77.80 35.26 -44.87
CA GLU A 427 78.34 34.32 -45.88
C GLU A 427 78.63 35.00 -47.22
N ALA A 428 77.78 35.96 -47.62
CA ALA A 428 77.96 36.74 -48.84
C ALA A 428 78.99 37.90 -48.72
N GLY A 429 79.61 38.12 -47.55
CA GLY A 429 80.59 39.18 -47.32
C GLY A 429 80.00 40.61 -47.26
N ALA A 430 78.67 40.76 -47.15
CA ALA A 430 77.98 42.04 -47.16
C ALA A 430 77.90 42.70 -45.77
N TRP A 431 79.06 43.06 -45.21
CA TRP A 431 79.19 43.59 -43.83
C TRP A 431 78.30 44.79 -43.47
N PRO A 432 78.03 45.77 -44.36
CA PRO A 432 77.12 46.88 -44.04
C PRO A 432 75.67 46.42 -43.81
N ARG A 433 75.22 45.38 -44.53
CA ARG A 433 73.88 44.80 -44.38
C ARG A 433 73.78 43.99 -43.08
N ALA A 434 74.79 43.19 -42.78
CA ALA A 434 74.85 42.42 -41.52
C ALA A 434 74.79 43.35 -40.28
N ARG A 435 75.53 44.48 -40.29
CA ARG A 435 75.46 45.47 -39.17
C ARG A 435 74.07 46.07 -38.96
N ARG A 436 73.32 46.33 -40.03
CA ARG A 436 71.94 46.84 -39.92
C ARG A 436 71.00 45.80 -39.32
N LEU A 437 71.11 44.53 -39.75
CA LEU A 437 70.32 43.43 -39.21
C LEU A 437 70.61 43.16 -37.73
N ILE A 438 71.86 43.33 -37.29
CA ILE A 438 72.24 43.28 -35.86
C ILE A 438 71.51 44.36 -35.07
N ALA A 439 71.54 45.61 -35.54
CA ALA A 439 70.87 46.72 -34.86
C ALA A 439 69.35 46.51 -34.77
N GLU A 440 68.74 45.97 -35.83
CA GLU A 440 67.32 45.67 -35.87
C GLU A 440 66.94 44.50 -34.94
N ALA A 441 67.75 43.44 -34.89
CA ALA A 441 67.56 42.32 -33.95
C ALA A 441 67.70 42.77 -32.49
N LEU A 442 68.69 43.62 -32.18
CA LEU A 442 68.87 44.19 -30.84
C LEU A 442 67.67 45.03 -30.41
N ASN A 443 67.14 45.87 -31.31
CA ASN A 443 65.93 46.64 -31.05
C ASN A 443 64.70 45.75 -30.76
N GLN A 444 64.57 44.61 -31.44
CA GLN A 444 63.48 43.66 -31.19
C GLN A 444 63.62 42.90 -29.85
N THR A 445 64.84 42.75 -29.33
CA THR A 445 65.08 42.14 -28.01
C THR A 445 64.88 43.10 -26.84
N GLY A 446 64.73 44.41 -27.10
CA GLY A 446 64.64 45.43 -26.05
C GLY A 446 65.96 45.68 -25.30
N ALA A 447 67.07 45.07 -25.73
CA ALA A 447 68.40 45.43 -25.27
C ALA A 447 68.77 46.76 -25.93
N ALA A 448 68.68 47.85 -25.18
CA ALA A 448 69.21 49.14 -25.61
C ALA A 448 70.64 48.94 -26.07
N SER A 449 70.98 49.43 -27.27
CA SER A 449 72.35 49.45 -27.75
C SER A 449 73.15 50.36 -26.81
N GLU A 450 73.86 49.80 -25.83
CA GLU A 450 75.03 50.49 -25.31
C GLU A 450 76.02 50.61 -26.47
N PRO A 451 76.43 51.83 -26.86
CA PRO A 451 77.44 51.98 -27.90
C PRO A 451 78.76 51.43 -27.35
N ALA A 452 79.16 50.25 -27.81
CA ALA A 452 80.52 49.76 -27.63
C ALA A 452 81.47 50.85 -28.12
N GLY A 453 82.30 51.36 -27.20
CA GLY A 453 83.18 52.50 -27.40
C GLY A 453 83.98 52.41 -28.70
N ALA A 454 83.79 53.43 -29.54
CA ALA A 454 84.85 53.89 -30.41
C ALA A 454 85.90 54.57 -29.51
N ASP A 455 87.09 53.99 -29.38
CA ASP A 455 88.38 54.70 -29.32
C ASP A 455 89.49 53.79 -28.75
N HIS A 456 90.22 53.11 -29.64
CA HIS A 456 91.69 52.95 -29.60
C HIS A 456 92.13 51.90 -30.63
N TYR A 457 92.66 52.36 -31.76
CA TYR A 457 93.92 51.89 -32.38
C TYR A 457 94.13 52.66 -33.69
N ARG A 458 94.62 53.89 -33.56
CA ARG A 458 95.31 54.63 -34.62
C ARG A 458 96.72 54.92 -34.10
N ASN A 459 97.64 53.98 -34.32
CA ASN A 459 99.10 54.17 -34.50
C ASN A 459 99.82 52.83 -34.41
N LYS A 460 100.06 52.20 -35.57
CA LYS A 460 101.37 52.24 -36.23
C LYS A 460 101.17 52.00 -37.73
#